data_AF-A0A9P9CI26-F1
#
_entry.id   AF-A0A9P9CI26-F1
#
_cell.length_a   1.000
_cell.length_b   1.000
_cell.length_c   1.000
_cell.angle_alpha   90.00
_cell.angle_beta   90.00
_cell.angle_gamma   90.00
#
_symmetry.space_group_name_H-M   'P 1'
#
loop_
_entity.id
_entity.type
_entity.pdbx_description
1 polymer ?
#
loop_
_entity_poly.entity_id
_entity_poly.type
_entity_poly.pdbx_seq_one_letter_code
_entity_poly.pdbx_strand_id
1 'polypeptide(L)'
;MGAKYCAGLLHAVLFHRLLGIIKPATIEFLDVTIPKIDDPKIDAMVNAKADAVYRAIDLANNKKGQLIVTFADRVTKKSWFSSGEEDVTWEQWLLDITAIAHPIPASIILEHTSSEQGRAAVPRIKESSGVSPFPWRIEVRVGSVELAA
;
A
#
# COMPACT_ATOMS: atom_id res chain seq x y z
N MET A 1 6.10 1.34 3.26
CA MET A 1 5.61 2.56 2.56
C MET A 1 4.98 2.18 1.22
N GLY A 2 5.67 1.44 0.34
CA GLY A 2 5.14 0.99 -0.97
C GLY A 2 3.82 0.21 -0.93
N ALA A 3 3.61 -0.65 0.07
CA ALA A 3 2.36 -1.40 0.23
C ALA A 3 1.13 -0.48 0.39
N LYS A 4 1.26 0.67 1.08
CA LYS A 4 0.15 1.63 1.25
C LYS A 4 -0.33 2.21 -0.10
N TYR A 5 0.57 2.33 -1.09
CA TYR A 5 0.21 2.79 -2.44
C TYR A 5 -0.60 1.76 -3.20
N CYS A 6 -0.20 0.49 -3.10
CA CYS A 6 -0.96 -0.60 -3.68
C CYS A 6 -2.36 -0.70 -3.04
N ALA A 7 -2.46 -0.51 -1.73
CA ALA A 7 -3.72 -0.51 -1.00
C ALA A 7 -4.65 0.63 -1.46
N GLY A 8 -4.15 1.86 -1.61
CA GLY A 8 -4.94 3.01 -2.06
C GLY A 8 -5.58 2.79 -3.44
N LEU A 9 -4.82 2.27 -4.40
CA LEU A 9 -5.32 1.95 -5.74
C LEU A 9 -6.40 0.85 -5.70
N LEU A 10 -6.19 -0.20 -4.90
CA LEU A 10 -7.18 -1.27 -4.74
C LEU A 10 -8.48 -0.72 -4.13
N HIS A 11 -8.41 0.14 -3.11
CA HIS A 11 -9.60 0.77 -2.54
C HIS A 11 -10.37 1.59 -3.57
N ALA A 12 -9.67 2.38 -4.38
CA ALA A 12 -10.30 3.17 -5.44
C ALA A 12 -11.05 2.29 -6.45
N VAL A 13 -10.42 1.22 -6.94
CA VAL A 13 -11.04 0.30 -7.90
C VAL A 13 -12.26 -0.39 -7.27
N LEU A 14 -12.12 -0.93 -6.05
CA LEU A 14 -13.19 -1.65 -5.37
C LEU A 14 -14.38 -0.73 -5.03
N PHE A 15 -14.13 0.51 -4.62
CA PHE A 15 -15.19 1.47 -4.32
C PHE A 15 -16.12 1.70 -5.51
N HIS A 16 -15.58 1.77 -6.73
CA HIS A 16 -16.35 2.01 -7.95
C HIS A 16 -16.93 0.75 -8.60
N ARG A 17 -16.61 -0.45 -8.08
CA ARG A 17 -16.96 -1.73 -8.71
C ARG A 17 -17.62 -2.75 -7.79
N LEU A 18 -17.60 -2.55 -6.48
CA LEU A 18 -18.46 -3.31 -5.57
C LEU A 18 -19.85 -2.67 -5.58
N LEU A 19 -20.72 -3.20 -6.45
CA LEU A 19 -22.06 -2.68 -6.76
C LEU A 19 -23.11 -2.95 -5.67
N GLY A 20 -22.67 -3.21 -4.43
CA GLY A 20 -23.55 -3.40 -3.29
C GLY A 20 -23.88 -2.10 -2.56
N ILE A 21 -24.66 -2.22 -1.49
CA ILE A 21 -24.82 -1.12 -0.53
C ILE A 21 -23.51 -1.05 0.28
N ILE A 22 -22.73 0.00 0.00
CA ILE A 22 -21.45 0.24 0.66
C ILE A 22 -21.54 1.46 1.56
N LYS A 23 -20.81 1.44 2.68
CA LYS A 23 -20.59 2.63 3.51
C LYS A 23 -19.34 3.35 3.00
N PRO A 24 -19.43 4.60 2.54
CA PRO A 24 -18.28 5.34 2.05
C PRO A 24 -17.40 5.83 3.21
N ALA A 25 -16.10 5.85 2.98
CA ALA A 25 -15.09 6.55 3.78
C ALA A 25 -14.01 7.09 2.84
N THR A 26 -13.03 7.81 3.40
CA THR A 26 -11.91 8.37 2.64
C THR A 26 -10.58 7.95 3.25
N ILE A 27 -9.55 7.97 2.42
CA ILE A 27 -8.15 7.86 2.83
C ILE A 27 -7.33 8.94 2.14
N GLU A 28 -6.35 9.49 2.85
CA GLU A 28 -5.38 10.42 2.28
C GLU A 28 -4.24 9.64 1.63
N PHE A 29 -3.96 9.95 0.37
CA PHE A 29 -3.01 9.23 -0.45
C PHE A 29 -2.29 10.19 -1.41
N LEU A 30 -0.98 10.41 -1.23
CA LEU A 30 -0.20 11.31 -2.09
C LEU A 30 -0.86 12.70 -2.25
N ASP A 31 -1.33 13.28 -1.15
CA ASP A 31 -2.09 14.54 -1.14
C ASP A 31 -3.40 14.52 -1.94
N VAL A 32 -3.88 13.33 -2.27
CA VAL A 32 -5.18 13.08 -2.91
C VAL A 32 -6.06 12.30 -1.96
N THR A 33 -7.22 12.87 -1.63
CA THR A 33 -8.27 12.15 -0.93
C THR A 33 -8.93 11.13 -1.87
N ILE A 34 -8.79 9.85 -1.58
CA ILE A 34 -9.35 8.75 -2.38
C ILE A 34 -10.55 8.13 -1.65
N PRO A 35 -11.63 7.77 -2.37
CA PRO A 35 -12.76 7.06 -1.77
C PRO A 35 -12.39 5.61 -1.42
N LYS A 36 -12.88 5.15 -0.28
CA LYS A 36 -12.80 3.75 0.14
C LYS A 36 -14.13 3.26 0.72
N ILE A 37 -14.21 1.95 0.92
CA ILE A 37 -15.34 1.30 1.60
C ILE A 37 -14.99 1.15 3.08
N ASP A 38 -15.88 1.59 3.97
CA ASP A 38 -15.76 1.42 5.41
C ASP A 38 -16.20 0.00 5.82
N ASP A 39 -15.37 -0.98 5.48
CA ASP A 39 -15.57 -2.39 5.83
C ASP A 39 -14.24 -3.03 6.30
N PRO A 40 -14.15 -3.55 7.55
CA PRO A 40 -12.93 -4.11 8.09
C PRO A 40 -12.40 -5.35 7.34
N LYS A 41 -13.27 -6.15 6.73
CA LYS A 41 -12.87 -7.34 5.96
C LYS A 41 -12.23 -6.92 4.64
N ILE A 42 -12.81 -5.91 3.97
CA ILE A 42 -12.22 -5.32 2.76
C ILE A 42 -10.86 -4.70 3.08
N ASP A 43 -10.77 -3.91 4.16
CA ASP A 43 -9.50 -3.30 4.60
C ASP A 43 -8.44 -4.39 4.87
N ALA A 44 -8.78 -5.46 5.59
CA ALA A 44 -7.85 -6.55 5.86
C ALA A 44 -7.39 -7.27 4.58
N MET A 45 -8.31 -7.56 3.65
CA MET A 45 -7.99 -8.21 2.37
C MET A 45 -7.09 -7.33 1.51
N VAL A 46 -7.42 -6.05 1.37
CA VAL A 46 -6.65 -5.08 0.57
C VAL A 46 -5.23 -4.96 1.12
N ASN A 47 -5.09 -4.77 2.43
CA ASN A 47 -3.78 -4.67 3.07
C ASN A 47 -2.96 -5.96 2.87
N ALA A 48 -3.57 -7.13 3.04
CA ALA A 48 -2.86 -8.40 2.85
C ALA A 48 -2.33 -8.58 1.41
N LYS A 49 -3.13 -8.21 0.39
CA LYS A 49 -2.69 -8.30 -1.02
C LYS A 49 -1.63 -7.26 -1.37
N ALA A 50 -1.78 -6.04 -0.86
CA ALA A 50 -0.82 -4.97 -1.03
C ALA A 50 0.54 -5.30 -0.38
N ASP A 51 0.54 -5.86 0.82
CA ASP A 51 1.76 -6.31 1.49
C ASP A 51 2.40 -7.48 0.75
N ALA A 52 1.61 -8.44 0.25
CA ALA A 52 2.11 -9.58 -0.49
C ALA A 52 2.87 -9.15 -1.76
N VAL A 53 2.29 -8.26 -2.57
CA VAL A 53 2.95 -7.77 -3.79
C VAL A 53 4.19 -6.94 -3.46
N TYR A 54 4.12 -6.09 -2.43
CA TYR A 54 5.25 -5.27 -2.02
C TYR A 54 6.43 -6.14 -1.55
N ARG A 55 6.18 -7.15 -0.70
CA ARG A 55 7.21 -8.09 -0.25
C ARG A 55 7.78 -8.90 -1.41
N ALA A 56 6.95 -9.32 -2.37
CA ALA A 56 7.41 -10.04 -3.55
C ALA A 56 8.38 -9.19 -4.40
N ILE A 57 8.08 -7.90 -4.59
CA ILE A 57 8.96 -6.96 -5.32
C ILE A 57 10.28 -6.75 -4.58
N ASP A 58 10.22 -6.57 -3.25
CA ASP A 58 11.41 -6.34 -2.42
C ASP A 58 12.36 -7.55 -2.41
N LEU A 59 11.80 -8.77 -2.32
CA LEU A 59 12.58 -10.01 -2.28
C LEU A 59 13.14 -10.44 -3.63
N ALA A 60 12.46 -10.12 -4.74
CA ALA A 60 12.80 -10.68 -6.04
C ALA A 60 14.07 -10.07 -6.69
N ASN A 61 14.70 -9.06 -6.08
CA ASN A 61 15.64 -8.13 -6.75
C ASN A 61 15.08 -7.50 -8.04
N ASN A 62 13.81 -7.76 -8.34
CA ASN A 62 13.11 -7.38 -9.53
C ASN A 62 12.17 -6.28 -9.09
N LYS A 63 12.50 -5.04 -9.48
CA LYS A 63 11.80 -3.82 -9.09
C LYS A 63 10.38 -3.73 -9.68
N LYS A 64 9.77 -4.83 -10.11
CA LYS A 64 8.49 -4.88 -10.81
C LYS A 64 7.59 -5.95 -10.22
N GLY A 65 6.31 -5.64 -10.11
CA GLY A 65 5.25 -6.57 -9.74
C GLY A 65 3.93 -6.14 -10.38
N GLN A 66 2.89 -6.95 -10.19
CA GLN A 66 1.58 -6.67 -10.78
C GLN A 66 0.48 -7.06 -9.78
N LEU A 67 -0.53 -6.19 -9.66
CA LEU A 67 -1.81 -6.54 -9.05
C LEU A 67 -2.86 -6.66 -10.15
N ILE A 68 -3.68 -7.70 -10.08
CA ILE A 68 -4.77 -7.92 -11.02
C ILE A 68 -6.07 -7.97 -10.21
N VAL A 69 -7.03 -7.11 -10.56
CA VAL A 69 -8.40 -7.14 -10.02
C VAL A 69 -9.33 -7.60 -11.13
N THR A 70 -10.03 -8.70 -10.92
CA THR A 70 -10.92 -9.29 -11.90
C THR A 70 -12.35 -9.24 -11.37
N PHE A 71 -13.26 -8.74 -12.20
CA PHE A 71 -14.70 -8.79 -11.96
C PHE A 71 -15.33 -9.77 -12.94
N ALA A 72 -16.09 -10.72 -12.40
CA ALA A 72 -16.72 -11.77 -13.17
C ALA A 72 -18.21 -11.85 -12.84
N ASP A 73 -18.99 -12.32 -13.81
CA ASP A 73 -20.40 -12.63 -13.67
C ASP A 73 -20.55 -14.16 -13.60
N ARG A 74 -21.41 -14.64 -12.71
CA ARG A 74 -21.62 -16.08 -12.56
C ARG A 74 -22.75 -16.52 -13.48
N VAL A 75 -22.39 -17.23 -14.53
CA VAL A 75 -23.33 -17.73 -15.53
C VAL A 75 -23.60 -19.21 -15.28
N THR A 76 -24.87 -19.58 -15.16
CA THR A 76 -25.26 -21.00 -15.18
C THR A 76 -25.49 -21.44 -16.64
N LYS A 77 -24.58 -22.26 -17.18
CA LYS A 77 -24.81 -22.90 -18.47
C LYS A 77 -25.75 -24.08 -18.28
N LYS A 78 -26.97 -23.99 -18.81
CA LYS A 78 -27.87 -25.14 -18.92
C LYS A 78 -27.57 -25.91 -20.20
N SER A 79 -27.06 -27.12 -20.06
CA SER A 79 -26.98 -28.13 -21.12
C SER A 79 -28.05 -29.19 -20.88
N TRP A 80 -28.57 -29.81 -21.95
CA TRP A 80 -29.67 -30.78 -21.94
C TRP A 80 -29.43 -32.03 -21.05
N PHE A 81 -28.21 -32.24 -20.53
CA PHE A 81 -27.90 -33.27 -19.52
C PHE A 81 -27.06 -32.79 -18.32
N SER A 82 -26.70 -31.50 -18.23
CA SER A 82 -25.96 -30.98 -17.07
C SER A 82 -26.09 -29.47 -16.95
N SER A 83 -26.14 -28.98 -15.72
CA SER A 83 -25.96 -27.56 -15.42
C SER A 83 -24.57 -27.36 -14.80
N GLY A 84 -23.79 -26.43 -15.34
CA GLY A 84 -22.52 -25.98 -14.75
C GLY A 84 -22.57 -24.49 -14.43
N GLU A 85 -22.04 -24.09 -13.26
CA GLU A 85 -21.75 -22.69 -12.96
C GLU A 85 -20.36 -22.34 -13.50
N GLU A 86 -20.24 -21.21 -14.19
CA GLU A 86 -18.99 -20.68 -14.72
C GLU A 86 -18.91 -19.19 -14.42
N ASP A 87 -17.76 -18.73 -13.92
CA ASP A 87 -17.50 -17.31 -13.72
C ASP A 87 -16.90 -16.71 -15.01
N VAL A 88 -17.62 -15.81 -15.66
CA VAL A 88 -17.23 -15.14 -16.90
C VAL A 88 -16.71 -13.74 -16.57
N THR A 89 -15.42 -13.50 -16.84
CA THR A 89 -14.81 -12.18 -16.59
C THR A 89 -15.41 -11.13 -17.52
N TRP A 90 -15.87 -10.01 -16.96
CA TRP A 90 -16.38 -8.88 -17.71
C TRP A 90 -15.52 -7.62 -17.57
N GLU A 91 -14.64 -7.53 -16.56
CA GLU A 91 -13.67 -6.44 -16.43
C GLU A 91 -12.42 -6.90 -15.68
N GLN A 92 -11.26 -6.38 -16.09
CA GLN A 92 -9.99 -6.64 -15.41
C GLN A 92 -9.14 -5.36 -15.33
N TRP A 93 -8.64 -5.06 -14.13
CA TRP A 93 -7.69 -3.98 -13.89
C TRP A 93 -6.31 -4.57 -13.67
N LEU A 94 -5.35 -4.20 -14.54
CA LEU A 94 -3.95 -4.59 -14.42
C LEU A 94 -3.17 -3.40 -13.89
N LEU A 95 -2.66 -3.52 -12.66
CA LEU A 95 -1.89 -2.49 -11.99
C LEU A 95 -0.42 -2.91 -11.99
N ASP A 96 0.34 -2.40 -12.96
CA ASP A 96 1.77 -2.61 -13.04
C ASP A 96 2.50 -1.73 -12.03
N ILE A 97 3.24 -2.36 -11.12
CA ILE A 97 3.93 -1.70 -10.03
C ILE A 97 5.42 -1.75 -10.30
N THR A 98 6.06 -0.59 -10.38
CA THR A 98 7.52 -0.49 -10.43
C THR A 98 8.02 0.17 -9.14
N ALA A 99 8.82 -0.54 -8.35
CA ALA A 99 9.53 0.04 -7.22
C ALA A 99 10.67 0.90 -7.73
N ILE A 100 10.47 2.22 -7.70
CA ILE A 100 11.51 3.18 -8.02
C ILE A 100 12.19 3.56 -6.72
N ALA A 101 13.51 3.35 -6.62
CA ALA A 101 14.28 3.98 -5.56
C ALA A 101 14.26 5.49 -5.86
N HIS A 102 13.50 6.25 -5.09
CA HIS A 102 13.55 7.71 -5.15
C HIS A 102 14.46 8.21 -4.01
N PRO A 103 15.36 9.18 -4.27
CA PRO A 103 15.89 9.99 -3.19
C PRO A 103 14.68 10.56 -2.44
N ILE A 104 14.62 10.38 -1.12
CA ILE A 104 13.48 10.85 -0.31
C ILE A 104 13.34 12.36 -0.56
N PRO A 105 12.24 12.82 -1.18
CA PRO A 105 12.02 14.24 -1.40
C PRO A 105 11.99 14.97 -0.05
N ALA A 106 12.58 16.16 0.03
CA ALA A 106 12.61 16.94 1.27
C ALA A 106 11.21 17.17 1.85
N SER A 107 10.18 17.31 0.99
CA SER A 107 8.77 17.44 1.41
C SER A 107 8.30 16.27 2.27
N ILE A 108 8.69 15.03 1.96
CA ILE A 108 8.30 13.85 2.74
C ILE A 108 8.89 13.89 4.15
N ILE A 109 10.15 14.33 4.28
CA ILE A 109 10.80 14.49 5.59
C ILE A 109 10.06 15.53 6.41
N LEU A 110 9.73 16.67 5.81
CA LEU A 110 9.05 17.77 6.47
C LEU A 110 7.62 17.39 6.90
N GLU A 111 6.87 16.75 6.01
CA GLU A 111 5.51 16.29 6.30
C GLU A 111 5.50 15.25 7.42
N HIS A 112 6.36 14.23 7.33
CA HIS A 112 6.42 13.19 8.34
C HIS A 112 6.82 13.74 9.72
N THR A 113 7.88 14.54 9.78
CA THR A 113 8.39 15.11 11.06
C THR A 113 7.42 16.13 11.67
N SER A 114 6.57 16.78 10.85
CA SER A 114 5.55 17.72 11.33
C SER A 114 4.18 17.08 11.62
N SER A 115 3.93 15.85 11.18
CA SER A 115 2.69 15.11 11.44
C SER A 115 2.47 14.79 12.92
N GLU A 116 1.22 14.59 13.34
CA GLU A 116 0.88 14.17 14.71
C GLU A 116 1.56 12.84 15.08
N GLN A 117 1.55 11.89 14.16
CA GLN A 117 2.21 10.60 14.34
C GLN A 117 3.73 10.76 14.55
N GLY A 118 4.40 11.62 13.76
CA GLY A 118 5.82 11.89 13.90
C GLY A 118 6.18 12.53 15.25
N ARG A 119 5.36 13.48 15.70
CA ARG A 119 5.53 14.13 17.02
C ARG A 119 5.31 13.16 18.17
N ALA A 120 4.29 12.30 18.08
CA ALA A 120 3.96 11.33 19.12
C ALA A 120 5.03 10.24 19.31
N ALA A 121 5.86 9.99 18.30
CA ALA A 121 6.95 9.02 18.36
C ALA A 121 8.17 9.49 19.18
N VAL A 122 8.29 10.80 19.46
CA VAL A 122 9.43 11.35 20.21
C VAL A 122 9.30 10.97 21.69
N PRO A 123 10.29 10.29 22.29
CA PRO A 123 10.25 9.93 23.70
C PRO A 123 10.22 11.15 24.62
N ARG A 124 9.81 10.95 25.88
CA ARG A 124 9.93 12.01 26.90
C ARG A 124 11.39 12.39 27.12
N ILE A 125 11.68 13.68 27.04
CA ILE A 125 13.00 14.24 27.36
C ILE A 125 13.20 14.15 28.87
N LYS A 126 14.27 13.47 29.29
CA LYS A 126 14.64 13.33 30.71
C LYS A 126 15.68 14.37 31.13
N GLU A 127 16.62 14.67 30.23
CA GLU A 127 17.72 15.61 30.42
C GLU A 127 17.92 16.39 29.12
N SER A 128 18.21 17.69 29.22
CA SER A 128 18.43 18.55 28.05
C SER A 128 19.84 19.15 28.11
N SER A 129 20.80 18.46 27.51
CA SER A 129 22.19 18.94 27.36
C SER A 129 22.62 18.90 25.90
N GLY A 130 23.27 19.97 25.42
CA GLY A 130 23.79 20.02 24.06
C GLY A 130 22.71 20.20 22.98
N VAL A 131 23.03 19.80 21.74
CA VAL A 131 22.20 20.02 20.54
C VAL A 131 21.03 19.03 20.43
N SER A 132 21.17 17.81 20.97
CA SER A 132 20.12 16.80 20.97
C SER A 132 20.04 16.14 22.35
N PRO A 133 18.84 16.00 22.95
CA PRO A 133 18.64 15.24 24.18
C PRO A 133 18.72 13.72 23.95
N PHE A 134 18.78 13.27 22.69
CA PHE A 134 18.85 11.86 22.31
C PHE A 134 20.15 11.56 21.56
N PRO A 135 20.77 10.39 21.78
CA PRO A 135 21.94 9.97 21.02
C PRO A 135 21.58 9.75 19.54
N TRP A 136 22.49 10.12 18.64
CA TRP A 136 22.34 9.94 17.20
C TRP A 136 23.66 9.52 16.55
N ARG A 137 23.58 8.82 15.42
CA ARG A 137 24.73 8.33 14.63
C ARG A 137 24.38 8.40 13.15
N ILE A 138 25.38 8.66 12.30
CA ILE A 138 25.28 8.53 10.84
C ILE A 138 26.23 7.40 10.41
N GLU A 139 25.74 6.48 9.59
CA GLU A 139 26.51 5.36 9.02
C GLU A 139 26.49 5.45 7.49
N VAL A 140 27.64 5.17 6.85
CA VAL A 140 27.78 5.19 5.39
C VAL A 140 28.07 3.78 4.90
N ARG A 141 27.31 3.30 3.91
CA ARG A 141 27.49 1.97 3.31
C ARG A 141 27.63 2.05 1.80
N VAL A 142 28.52 1.25 1.24
CA VAL A 142 28.65 1.05 -0.22
C VAL A 142 28.53 -0.45 -0.49
N GLY A 143 27.40 -0.86 -1.09
CA GLY A 143 27.04 -2.26 -1.22
C GLY A 143 26.83 -2.92 0.16
N SER A 144 27.50 -4.04 0.40
CA SER A 144 27.45 -4.77 1.68
C SER A 144 28.51 -4.34 2.69
N VAL A 145 29.36 -3.37 2.35
CA VAL A 145 30.46 -2.91 3.20
C VAL A 145 30.05 -1.63 3.89
N GLU A 146 30.12 -1.64 5.22
CA GLU A 146 30.05 -0.42 6.01
C GLU A 146 31.39 0.30 5.92
N LEU A 147 31.35 1.52 5.39
CA LEU A 147 32.50 2.39 5.36
C LEU A 147 32.59 3.01 6.76
N ALA A 148 33.56 2.54 7.55
CA ALA A 148 34.00 3.28 8.72
C ALA A 148 34.52 4.63 8.22
N ALA A 149 33.84 5.70 8.63
CA ALA A 149 34.33 7.06 8.45
C ALA A 149 35.50 7.33 9.42
#